data_AF-A0A533UVJ8-F1
#
_entry.id   AF-A0A533UVJ8-F1
#
_cell.length_a   1.000
_cell.length_b   1.000
_cell.length_c   1.000
_cell.angle_alpha   90.00
_cell.angle_beta   90.00
_cell.angle_gamma   90.00
#
_symmetry.space_group_name_H-M   'P 1'
#
loop_
_entity.id
_entity.type
_entity.pdbx_description
1 polymer ?
#
loop_
_entity_poly.entity_id
_entity_poly.type
_entity_poly.pdbx_seq_one_letter_code
_entity_poly.pdbx_strand_id
1 'polypeptide(L)'
;MNKRAVAILLAGLISSSLIYSHPVYAHNFGGDQSASFLAKVAEIKTEINLLSKHVADSEAVDYYADALSEYWNANDTREMGERNKLLANEIPDTTNSTINDAKAGNQAAVTADASQLNGYLDEAVPVRIDKDKLNNSTVQALAVTFVLKEALEKYVDGLNSTVDLNEMSQMNMTNSSSM
;
A
#
# COMPACT_ATOMS: atom_id res chain seq x y z
N MET A 1 24.31 4.45 3.17
CA MET A 1 23.52 5.56 3.77
C MET A 1 23.48 5.38 5.28
N ASN A 2 23.79 6.42 6.04
CA ASN A 2 23.86 6.33 7.50
C ASN A 2 22.43 6.29 8.07
N LYS A 3 22.06 5.26 8.85
CA LYS A 3 20.67 5.05 9.34
C LYS A 3 20.12 6.28 10.07
N ARG A 4 21.00 7.05 10.73
CA ARG A 4 20.67 8.33 11.38
C ARG A 4 20.28 9.43 10.41
N ALA A 5 20.93 9.50 9.24
CA ALA A 5 20.60 10.48 8.21
C ALA A 5 19.22 10.19 7.57
N VAL A 6 18.87 8.91 7.42
CA VAL A 6 17.54 8.50 6.92
C VAL A 6 16.45 8.85 7.93
N ALA A 7 16.68 8.59 9.23
CA ALA A 7 15.72 8.95 10.28
C ALA A 7 15.48 10.46 10.39
N ILE A 8 16.54 11.27 10.23
CA ILE A 8 16.43 12.75 10.25
C ILE A 8 15.67 13.25 9.01
N LEU A 9 15.90 12.66 7.84
CA LEU A 9 15.14 12.99 6.63
C LEU A 9 13.66 12.63 6.78
N LEU A 10 13.35 11.46 7.35
CA LEU A 10 11.98 11.03 7.61
C LEU A 10 11.28 11.96 8.61
N ALA A 11 11.96 12.31 9.71
CA ALA A 11 11.44 13.27 10.69
C ALA A 11 11.26 14.67 10.08
N GLY A 12 12.15 15.10 9.19
CA GLY A 12 12.05 16.36 8.46
C GLY A 12 10.84 16.40 7.52
N LEU A 13 10.58 15.31 6.79
CA LEU A 13 9.38 15.17 5.95
C LEU A 13 8.10 15.23 6.79
N ILE A 14 8.06 14.50 7.90
CA ILE A 14 6.88 14.48 8.79
C ILE A 14 6.64 15.85 9.44
N SER A 15 7.69 16.53 9.91
CA SER A 15 7.57 17.82 10.62
C SER A 15 7.35 19.02 9.70
N SER A 16 7.74 18.94 8.43
CA SER A 16 7.51 20.03 7.46
C SER A 16 6.01 20.31 7.20
N SER A 17 5.14 19.34 7.48
CA SER A 17 3.68 19.49 7.42
C SER A 17 3.09 20.37 8.54
N LEU A 18 3.83 20.60 9.64
CA LEU A 18 3.35 21.33 10.81
C LEU A 18 3.59 22.86 10.75
N ILE A 19 4.42 23.34 9.82
CA ILE A 19 4.87 24.76 9.80
C ILE A 19 4.08 25.60 8.77
N TYR A 20 3.31 24.96 7.88
CA TYR A 20 2.53 25.63 6.83
C TYR A 20 1.02 25.56 7.10
N SER A 21 0.52 26.43 7.95
CA SER A 21 -0.93 26.69 8.10
C SER A 21 -1.40 27.72 7.07
N HIS A 22 -1.53 27.29 5.81
CA HIS A 22 -2.45 27.98 4.89
C HIS A 22 -3.89 27.61 5.28
N PRO A 23 -4.91 28.43 4.95
CA PRO A 23 -6.29 27.96 5.02
C PRO A 23 -6.42 26.76 4.08
N VAL A 24 -6.33 25.56 4.66
CA VAL A 24 -6.60 24.32 3.97
C VAL A 24 -8.09 24.35 3.71
N TYR A 25 -8.48 24.64 2.46
CA TYR A 25 -9.74 24.14 1.95
C TYR A 25 -9.70 22.64 2.24
N ALA A 26 -10.48 22.18 3.22
CA ALA A 26 -10.64 20.79 3.54
C ALA A 26 -11.30 20.12 2.32
N HIS A 27 -10.50 19.86 1.28
CA HIS A 27 -10.83 18.86 0.29
C HIS A 27 -10.77 17.56 1.08
N ASN A 28 -11.93 17.07 1.49
CA ASN A 28 -12.06 15.67 1.84
C ASN A 28 -11.59 14.93 0.58
N PHE A 29 -10.35 14.42 0.58
CA PHE A 29 -9.81 13.64 -0.53
C PHE A 29 -10.49 12.26 -0.62
N GLY A 30 -11.78 12.17 -0.32
CA GLY A 30 -12.57 10.97 -0.45
C GLY A 30 -12.85 10.68 -1.92
N GLY A 31 -12.60 9.43 -2.33
CA GLY A 31 -13.31 8.79 -3.42
C GLY A 31 -12.74 8.93 -4.83
N ASP A 32 -11.47 9.32 -5.03
CA ASP A 32 -10.88 9.16 -6.37
C ASP A 32 -10.46 7.69 -6.58
N GLN A 33 -11.21 6.99 -7.43
CA GLN A 33 -10.95 5.58 -7.76
C GLN A 33 -9.57 5.37 -8.41
N SER A 34 -9.02 6.37 -9.08
CA SER A 34 -7.68 6.29 -9.66
C SER A 34 -6.62 6.33 -8.57
N ALA A 35 -6.76 7.25 -7.61
CA ALA A 35 -5.87 7.34 -6.46
C ALA A 35 -5.94 6.07 -5.59
N SER A 36 -7.15 5.55 -5.34
CA SER A 36 -7.34 4.30 -4.61
C SER A 36 -6.68 3.12 -5.34
N PHE A 37 -6.82 3.06 -6.66
CA PHE A 37 -6.15 2.01 -7.44
C PHE A 37 -4.63 2.13 -7.44
N LEU A 38 -4.08 3.34 -7.58
CA LEU A 38 -2.63 3.56 -7.47
C LEU A 38 -2.09 3.10 -6.12
N ALA A 39 -2.80 3.43 -5.04
CA ALA A 39 -2.44 2.99 -3.70
C ALA A 39 -2.48 1.46 -3.58
N LYS A 40 -3.56 0.81 -4.01
CA LYS A 40 -3.66 -0.65 -4.03
C LYS A 40 -2.52 -1.31 -4.79
N VAL A 41 -2.19 -0.80 -5.98
CA VAL A 41 -1.05 -1.31 -6.76
C VAL A 41 0.25 -1.18 -5.95
N ALA A 42 0.51 -0.03 -5.33
CA ALA A 42 1.70 0.18 -4.51
C ALA A 42 1.75 -0.75 -3.28
N GLU A 43 0.63 -0.97 -2.61
CA GLU A 43 0.50 -1.90 -1.48
C GLU A 43 0.77 -3.34 -1.92
N ILE A 44 0.13 -3.84 -2.98
CA ILE A 44 0.35 -5.20 -3.50
C ILE A 44 1.84 -5.41 -3.85
N LYS A 45 2.47 -4.44 -4.52
CA LYS A 45 3.91 -4.50 -4.82
C LYS A 45 4.76 -4.51 -3.56
N THR A 46 4.35 -3.83 -2.51
CA THR A 46 5.06 -3.82 -1.23
C THR A 46 4.93 -5.17 -0.54
N GLU A 47 3.70 -5.69 -0.43
CA GLU A 47 3.43 -6.96 0.23
C GLU A 47 4.08 -8.14 -0.47
N ILE A 48 4.06 -8.19 -1.80
CA ILE A 48 4.72 -9.30 -2.51
C ILE A 48 6.25 -9.27 -2.33
N ASN A 49 6.84 -8.07 -2.24
CA ASN A 49 8.25 -7.92 -1.94
C ASN A 49 8.59 -8.30 -0.50
N LEU A 50 7.68 -8.07 0.45
CA LEU A 50 7.84 -8.51 1.84
C LEU A 50 7.66 -10.03 1.96
N LEU A 51 6.63 -10.60 1.36
CA LEU A 51 6.42 -12.04 1.24
C LEU A 51 7.68 -12.73 0.71
N SER A 52 8.27 -12.20 -0.36
CA SER A 52 9.51 -12.73 -0.94
C SER A 52 10.72 -12.70 0.01
N LYS A 53 10.72 -11.91 1.08
CA LYS A 53 11.80 -11.88 2.08
C LYS A 53 11.54 -12.79 3.27
N HIS A 54 10.31 -13.25 3.42
CA HIS A 54 9.82 -13.95 4.60
C HIS A 54 9.27 -15.35 4.29
N VAL A 55 9.60 -15.92 3.13
CA VAL A 55 9.15 -17.27 2.70
C VAL A 55 9.46 -18.39 3.72
N ALA A 56 10.48 -18.22 4.56
CA ALA A 56 10.85 -19.18 5.60
C ALA A 56 10.04 -19.06 6.91
N ASP A 57 9.19 -18.03 7.02
CA ASP A 57 8.39 -17.71 8.21
C ASP A 57 6.91 -17.85 7.88
N SER A 58 6.30 -18.94 8.38
CA SER A 58 4.91 -19.27 8.08
C SER A 58 3.91 -18.21 8.54
N GLU A 59 4.15 -17.57 9.69
CA GLU A 59 3.23 -16.56 10.23
C GLU A 59 3.29 -15.29 9.38
N ALA A 60 4.50 -14.89 8.97
CA ALA A 60 4.67 -13.77 8.05
C ALA A 60 4.09 -14.07 6.66
N VAL A 61 4.25 -15.31 6.15
CA VAL A 61 3.65 -15.74 4.88
C VAL A 61 2.13 -15.62 4.92
N ASP A 62 1.48 -16.10 5.98
CA ASP A 62 0.02 -16.00 6.11
C ASP A 62 -0.43 -14.54 6.22
N TYR A 63 0.26 -13.71 7.02
CA TYR A 63 -0.03 -12.28 7.12
C TYR A 63 0.02 -11.56 5.76
N TYR A 64 1.08 -11.78 4.98
CA TYR A 64 1.21 -11.14 3.66
C TYR A 64 0.26 -11.72 2.62
N ALA A 65 -0.07 -13.01 2.70
CA ALA A 65 -1.05 -13.65 1.81
C ALA A 65 -2.48 -13.11 2.02
N ASP A 66 -2.85 -12.87 3.29
CA ASP A 66 -4.15 -12.28 3.63
C ASP A 66 -4.24 -10.84 3.10
N ALA A 67 -3.20 -10.03 3.32
CA ALA A 67 -3.13 -8.66 2.80
C ALA A 67 -3.23 -8.60 1.26
N LEU A 68 -2.53 -9.49 0.54
CA LEU A 68 -2.62 -9.59 -0.92
C LEU A 68 -4.05 -9.90 -1.39
N SER A 69 -4.75 -10.78 -0.68
CA SER A 69 -6.14 -11.17 -0.99
C SER A 69 -7.14 -10.05 -0.71
N GLU A 70 -6.84 -9.15 0.23
CA GLU A 70 -7.64 -7.98 0.54
C GLU A 70 -7.51 -6.89 -0.53
N TYR A 71 -6.28 -6.57 -0.96
CA TYR A 71 -6.05 -5.49 -1.91
C TYR A 71 -6.59 -5.78 -3.31
N TRP A 72 -6.54 -7.06 -3.75
CA TRP A 72 -7.07 -7.48 -5.04
C TRP A 72 -8.24 -8.45 -4.88
N ASN A 73 -9.46 -7.94 -5.00
CA ASN A 73 -10.68 -8.73 -4.82
C ASN A 73 -11.47 -8.95 -6.12
N ALA A 74 -12.59 -9.66 -6.03
CA ALA A 74 -13.44 -9.98 -7.17
C ALA A 74 -13.95 -8.75 -7.93
N ASN A 75 -14.13 -7.60 -7.26
CA ASN A 75 -14.52 -6.36 -7.92
C ASN A 75 -13.37 -5.81 -8.78
N ASP A 76 -12.13 -5.86 -8.28
CA ASP A 76 -10.95 -5.44 -9.04
C ASP A 76 -10.73 -6.32 -10.27
N THR A 77 -10.91 -7.64 -10.13
CA THR A 77 -10.89 -8.57 -11.27
C THR A 77 -11.97 -8.24 -12.31
N ARG A 78 -13.20 -7.95 -11.87
CA ARG A 78 -14.30 -7.57 -12.77
C ARG A 78 -13.99 -6.27 -13.53
N GLU A 79 -13.60 -5.22 -12.81
CA GLU A 79 -13.29 -3.91 -13.42
C GLU A 79 -12.08 -3.97 -14.35
N MET A 80 -11.07 -4.77 -14.01
CA MET A 80 -9.96 -5.04 -14.91
C MET A 80 -10.44 -5.79 -16.16
N GLY A 81 -11.32 -6.78 -16.01
CA GLY A 81 -11.83 -7.60 -17.11
C GLY A 81 -12.68 -6.84 -18.13
N GLU A 82 -13.27 -5.72 -17.74
CA GLU A 82 -13.97 -4.79 -18.64
C GLU A 82 -13.01 -4.11 -19.62
N ARG A 83 -11.72 -3.99 -19.26
CA ARG A 83 -10.71 -3.25 -20.03
C ARG A 83 -9.60 -4.14 -20.60
N ASN A 84 -9.15 -5.13 -19.85
CA ASN A 84 -8.11 -6.08 -20.23
C ASN A 84 -8.34 -7.45 -19.56
N LYS A 85 -8.83 -8.41 -20.35
CA LYS A 85 -9.13 -9.77 -19.88
C LYS A 85 -7.90 -10.57 -19.48
N LEU A 86 -6.75 -10.31 -20.10
CA LEU A 86 -5.51 -11.00 -19.76
C LEU A 86 -5.10 -10.61 -18.35
N LEU A 87 -5.01 -9.31 -18.07
CA LEU A 87 -4.64 -8.83 -16.74
C LEU A 87 -5.64 -9.24 -15.66
N ALA A 88 -6.93 -9.32 -16.00
CA ALA A 88 -7.96 -9.78 -15.07
C ALA A 88 -7.77 -11.24 -14.61
N ASN A 89 -7.15 -12.09 -15.43
CA ASN A 89 -6.84 -13.47 -15.07
C ASN A 89 -5.44 -13.58 -14.46
N GLU A 90 -4.45 -13.00 -15.13
CA GLU A 90 -3.04 -13.16 -14.79
C GLU A 90 -2.67 -12.55 -13.45
N ILE A 91 -3.29 -11.42 -13.05
CA ILE A 91 -3.03 -10.79 -11.74
C ILE A 91 -3.46 -11.71 -10.59
N PRO A 92 -4.72 -12.16 -10.48
CA PRO A 92 -5.12 -13.07 -9.41
C PRO A 92 -4.44 -14.44 -9.52
N ASP A 93 -4.22 -14.98 -10.73
CA ASP A 93 -3.56 -16.28 -10.90
C ASP A 93 -2.10 -16.24 -10.42
N THR A 94 -1.35 -15.21 -10.80
CA THR A 94 0.04 -15.03 -10.34
C THR A 94 0.11 -14.73 -8.84
N THR A 95 -0.85 -13.97 -8.31
CA THR A 95 -0.95 -13.73 -6.85
C THR A 95 -1.15 -15.05 -6.09
N ASN A 96 -2.09 -15.88 -6.54
CA ASN A 96 -2.35 -17.19 -5.94
C ASN A 96 -1.14 -18.14 -6.09
N SER A 97 -0.47 -18.14 -7.24
CA SER A 97 0.78 -18.89 -7.45
C SER A 97 1.85 -18.48 -6.45
N THR A 98 2.09 -17.17 -6.32
CA THR A 98 3.07 -16.62 -5.38
C THR A 98 2.81 -17.07 -3.95
N ILE A 99 1.54 -17.00 -3.51
CA ILE A 99 1.14 -17.41 -2.16
C ILE A 99 1.36 -18.91 -1.96
N ASN A 100 0.99 -19.74 -2.93
CA ASN A 100 1.20 -21.19 -2.86
C ASN A 100 2.67 -21.56 -2.81
N ASP A 101 3.50 -20.92 -3.64
CA ASP A 101 4.95 -21.12 -3.63
C ASP A 101 5.59 -20.64 -2.32
N ALA A 102 5.11 -19.53 -1.75
CA ALA A 102 5.57 -19.07 -0.45
C ALA A 102 5.23 -20.06 0.67
N LYS A 103 3.99 -20.57 0.69
CA LYS A 103 3.55 -21.61 1.65
C LYS A 103 4.33 -22.92 1.47
N ALA A 104 4.82 -23.20 0.27
CA ALA A 104 5.69 -24.34 -0.02
C ALA A 104 7.18 -24.09 0.32
N GLY A 105 7.55 -22.88 0.76
CA GLY A 105 8.94 -22.51 1.05
C GLY A 105 9.79 -22.28 -0.21
N ASN A 106 9.17 -22.11 -1.38
CA ASN A 106 9.84 -22.03 -2.67
C ASN A 106 10.29 -20.61 -3.02
N GLN A 107 11.35 -20.16 -2.34
CA GLN A 107 11.88 -18.80 -2.47
C GLN A 107 12.16 -18.36 -3.91
N ALA A 108 12.68 -19.26 -4.76
CA ALA A 108 13.04 -18.93 -6.13
C ALA A 108 11.79 -18.66 -7.00
N ALA A 109 10.73 -19.47 -6.83
CA ALA A 109 9.49 -19.27 -7.55
C ALA A 109 8.77 -18.01 -7.06
N VAL A 110 8.72 -17.76 -5.74
CA VAL A 110 8.15 -16.51 -5.20
C VAL A 110 8.83 -15.27 -5.80
N THR A 111 10.15 -15.28 -5.96
CA THR A 111 10.86 -14.14 -6.58
C THR A 111 10.53 -13.99 -8.07
N ALA A 112 10.35 -15.09 -8.80
CA ALA A 112 9.95 -15.05 -10.20
C ALA A 112 8.52 -14.52 -10.36
N ASP A 113 7.58 -15.07 -9.60
CA ASP A 113 6.17 -14.67 -9.60
C ASP A 113 6.02 -13.21 -9.16
N ALA A 114 6.78 -12.76 -8.16
CA ALA A 114 6.81 -11.36 -7.74
C ALA A 114 7.23 -10.41 -8.87
N SER A 115 8.25 -10.78 -9.65
CA SER A 115 8.67 -9.99 -10.80
C SER A 115 7.60 -9.94 -11.89
N GLN A 116 6.93 -11.08 -12.14
CA GLN A 116 5.88 -11.17 -13.15
C GLN A 116 4.64 -10.36 -12.73
N LEU A 117 4.20 -10.49 -11.48
CA LEU A 117 3.07 -9.74 -10.95
C LEU A 117 3.35 -8.23 -10.97
N ASN A 118 4.56 -7.80 -10.61
CA ASN A 118 4.96 -6.39 -10.70
C ASN A 118 4.78 -5.85 -12.13
N GLY A 119 5.14 -6.64 -13.15
CA GLY A 119 4.95 -6.28 -14.56
C GLY A 119 3.48 -6.16 -14.94
N TYR A 120 2.64 -7.11 -14.53
CA TYR A 120 1.20 -7.04 -14.78
C TYR A 120 0.54 -5.84 -14.09
N LEU A 121 0.96 -5.52 -12.87
CA LEU A 121 0.47 -4.35 -12.13
C LEU A 121 0.92 -3.03 -12.79
N ASP A 122 2.13 -2.97 -13.35
CA ASP A 122 2.59 -1.83 -14.14
C ASP A 122 1.77 -1.63 -15.43
N GLU A 123 1.37 -2.71 -16.09
CA GLU A 123 0.46 -2.65 -17.24
C GLU A 123 -0.98 -2.27 -16.83
N ALA A 124 -1.41 -2.72 -15.66
CA ALA A 124 -2.76 -2.45 -15.15
C ALA A 124 -3.01 -0.96 -14.86
N VAL A 125 -1.99 -0.22 -14.43
CA VAL A 125 -2.09 1.22 -14.12
C VAL A 125 -2.64 2.04 -15.29
N PRO A 126 -1.98 2.09 -16.48
CA PRO A 126 -2.49 2.84 -17.62
C PRO A 126 -3.72 2.22 -18.28
N VAL A 127 -4.04 0.95 -18.01
CA VAL A 127 -5.30 0.32 -18.46
C VAL A 127 -6.50 0.85 -17.65
N ARG A 128 -6.37 0.96 -16.33
CA ARG A 128 -7.47 1.40 -15.46
C ARG A 128 -7.57 2.91 -15.35
N ILE A 129 -6.44 3.63 -15.42
CA ILE A 129 -6.38 5.06 -15.16
C ILE A 129 -6.03 5.83 -16.43
N ASP A 130 -6.89 6.80 -16.76
CA ASP A 130 -6.67 7.69 -17.88
C ASP A 130 -5.43 8.57 -17.69
N LYS A 131 -4.76 8.91 -18.79
CA LYS A 131 -3.47 9.61 -18.77
C LYS A 131 -3.53 10.98 -18.08
N ASP A 132 -4.65 11.68 -18.14
CA ASP A 132 -4.85 12.97 -17.46
C ASP A 132 -4.88 12.81 -15.94
N LYS A 133 -5.46 11.71 -15.44
CA LYS A 133 -5.48 11.36 -14.01
C LYS A 133 -4.11 10.93 -13.50
N LEU A 134 -3.34 10.19 -14.30
CA LEU A 134 -1.97 9.81 -13.93
C LEU A 134 -1.06 11.03 -13.72
N ASN A 135 -1.25 12.09 -14.50
CA ASN A 135 -0.46 13.33 -14.38
C ASN A 135 -1.08 14.34 -13.40
N ASN A 136 -2.18 14.00 -12.74
CA ASN A 136 -2.86 14.90 -11.82
C ASN A 136 -2.20 14.84 -10.43
N SER A 137 -1.62 15.96 -9.98
CA SER A 137 -0.93 16.04 -8.69
C SER A 137 -1.83 15.74 -7.49
N THR A 138 -3.12 16.04 -7.58
CA THR A 138 -4.09 15.73 -6.52
C THR A 138 -4.36 14.23 -6.43
N VAL A 139 -4.48 13.55 -7.57
CA VAL A 139 -4.63 12.07 -7.61
C VAL A 139 -3.39 11.40 -7.01
N GLN A 140 -2.19 11.88 -7.36
CA GLN A 140 -0.94 11.35 -6.83
C GLN A 140 -0.81 11.59 -5.31
N ALA A 141 -1.09 12.81 -4.85
CA ALA A 141 -1.06 13.13 -3.42
C ALA A 141 -2.06 12.29 -2.62
N LEU A 142 -3.23 12.01 -3.20
CA LEU A 142 -4.22 11.15 -2.57
C LEU A 142 -3.78 9.68 -2.55
N ALA A 143 -3.17 9.16 -3.62
CA ALA A 143 -2.62 7.82 -3.62
C ALA A 143 -1.59 7.62 -2.49
N VAL A 144 -0.69 8.60 -2.30
CA VAL A 144 0.26 8.61 -1.18
C VAL A 144 -0.45 8.66 0.17
N THR A 145 -1.52 9.45 0.28
CA THR A 145 -2.30 9.54 1.52
C THR A 145 -2.94 8.19 1.87
N PHE A 146 -3.44 7.44 0.89
CA PHE A 146 -4.01 6.11 1.11
C PHE A 146 -2.94 5.09 1.55
N VAL A 147 -1.76 5.09 0.91
CA VAL A 147 -0.62 4.25 1.35
C VAL A 147 -0.19 4.59 2.78
N LEU A 148 -0.13 5.89 3.13
CA LEU A 148 0.22 6.29 4.49
C LEU A 148 -0.82 5.84 5.51
N LYS A 149 -2.11 5.88 5.16
CA LYS A 149 -3.17 5.42 6.05
C LYS A 149 -3.05 3.93 6.37
N GLU A 150 -2.83 3.14 5.32
CA GLU A 150 -2.62 1.70 5.44
C GLU A 150 -1.38 1.37 6.28
N ALA A 151 -0.27 2.07 6.03
CA ALA A 151 0.95 1.88 6.79
C ALA A 151 0.79 2.21 8.29
N LEU A 152 -0.02 3.23 8.61
CA LEU A 152 -0.34 3.60 9.99
C LEU A 152 -1.24 2.56 10.67
N GLU A 153 -2.22 2.01 9.96
CA GLU A 153 -3.08 0.92 10.44
C GLU A 153 -2.23 -0.31 10.78
N LYS A 154 -1.38 -0.77 9.86
CA LYS A 154 -0.47 -1.90 10.12
C LYS A 154 0.51 -1.65 11.27
N TYR A 155 0.97 -0.41 11.44
CA TYR A 155 1.87 -0.05 12.55
C TYR A 155 1.15 -0.15 13.91
N VAL A 156 -0.10 0.30 13.98
CA VAL A 156 -0.94 0.21 15.18
C VAL A 156 -1.26 -1.25 15.51
N ASP A 157 -1.62 -2.03 14.51
CA ASP A 157 -1.90 -3.47 14.66
C ASP A 157 -0.68 -4.22 15.17
N GLY A 158 0.51 -3.91 14.64
CA GLY A 158 1.78 -4.48 15.12
C GLY A 158 2.12 -4.12 16.56
N LEU A 159 1.57 -3.02 17.09
CA LEU A 159 1.68 -2.63 18.51
C LEU A 159 0.55 -3.19 19.38
N ASN A 160 -0.42 -3.91 18.79
CA ASN A 160 -1.64 -4.36 19.44
C ASN A 160 -2.37 -3.20 20.16
N SER A 161 -2.39 -2.04 19.51
CA SER A 161 -3.01 -0.81 20.01
C SER A 161 -4.38 -0.61 19.37
N THR A 162 -5.32 0.01 20.08
CA THR A 162 -6.64 0.39 19.54
C THR A 162 -6.68 1.86 19.08
N VAL A 163 -5.54 2.56 19.12
CA VAL A 163 -5.44 3.97 18.74
C VAL A 163 -5.43 4.08 17.23
N ASP A 164 -6.44 4.72 16.65
CA ASP A 164 -6.46 5.02 15.23
C ASP A 164 -5.54 6.21 14.93
N LEU A 165 -4.38 5.95 14.31
CA LEU A 165 -3.42 6.98 13.92
C LEU A 165 -3.85 7.77 12.67
N ASN A 166 -4.85 7.30 11.94
CA ASN A 166 -5.49 8.04 10.86
C ASN A 166 -6.48 9.09 11.40
N GLU A 167 -6.90 8.94 12.66
CA GLU A 167 -7.73 9.89 13.38
C GLU A 167 -6.89 10.82 14.26
N MET A 168 -6.55 12.00 13.72
CA MET A 168 -5.84 13.04 14.48
C MET A 168 -6.54 13.44 15.79
N SER A 169 -7.86 13.24 15.89
CA SER A 169 -8.64 13.49 17.11
C SER A 169 -8.23 12.58 18.28
N GLN A 170 -7.72 11.39 17.98
CA GLN A 170 -7.25 10.41 18.95
C GLN A 170 -5.76 10.58 19.29
N MET A 171 -5.00 11.28 18.45
CA MET A 171 -3.58 11.63 18.69
C MET A 171 -3.39 12.79 19.69
N ASN A 172 -4.39 13.09 20.53
CA ASN A 172 -4.29 14.10 21.55
C ASN A 172 -3.35 13.59 22.65
N MET A 173 -2.04 13.86 22.50
CA MET A 173 -1.05 13.57 23.53
C MET A 173 -1.46 14.32 24.79
N THR A 174 -1.88 13.57 25.81
CA THR A 174 -2.08 14.08 27.15
C THR A 174 -0.77 14.73 27.57
N ASN A 175 -0.75 16.05 27.53
CA ASN A 175 0.37 16.87 27.99
C ASN A 175 0.42 16.70 29.51
N SER A 176 0.99 15.60 29.99
CA SER A 176 1.35 15.41 31.39
C SER A 176 2.64 16.18 31.62
N SER A 177 2.55 17.51 31.55
CA SER A 177 3.50 18.40 32.19
C SER A 177 3.29 18.27 33.70
N SER A 178 3.96 17.30 34.30
CA SER A 178 4.11 17.19 35.74
C SER A 178 5.00 18.34 36.22
N MET A 179 4.40 19.35 36.85
CA MET A 179 5.06 20.15 37.88
C MET A 179 4.83 19.49 39.24
#